data_AF-A0A7K8NV10-F1
#
_entry.id   AF-A0A7K8NV10-F1
#
_cell.length_a   1.000
_cell.length_b   1.000
_cell.length_c   1.000
_cell.angle_alpha   90.00
_cell.angle_beta   90.00
_cell.angle_gamma   90.00
#
_symmetry.space_group_name_H-M   'P 1'
#
loop_
_entity.id
_entity.type
_entity.pdbx_description
1 polymer ?
#
loop_
_entity_poly.entity_id
_entity_poly.type
_entity_poly.pdbx_seq_one_letter_code
_entity_poly.pdbx_strand_id
1 'polypeptide(L)'
;SIKKVNGILESPTGTGKTLCLLCSTLAWREHFKDTISARKIAQRMNGVELFPDRPMSSWGNAAVDADIPAYYTDIPKIIYASRTHSQLTQVISELKNTVYRPKICVLGSREQLCINPEVKRQESNHVQIYMCRMKVMARTCHFYNNVEEKSTEKELIDSIMDIEDLVKNGNKHRACPYYLSRSLKQQADIIFMPYNYLLDSKSRRAHNLDLKGTVVILDEAHNVEKLCEESSSFDLTPYDLASAMDAVNVVLEEQAKIVQQNEINAEFNMEMANSGVLIAMNHSLTFFPLGFLKEILLQLENAIDAVELPLNNSGVTKEGSYIFDLFAEAQITFQTKSSLLESLEQILQFLSGRTGIFINTSGLHKLSDIIQ
;
A
#
# COMPACT_ATOMS: atom_id res chain seq x y z
N SER A 1 7.66 -15.45 -31.67
CA SER A 1 7.97 -14.59 -30.51
C SER A 1 6.72 -13.88 -30.06
N ILE A 2 6.28 -14.08 -28.81
CA ILE A 2 5.15 -13.31 -28.26
C ILE A 2 5.69 -11.90 -27.97
N LYS A 3 5.35 -10.93 -28.82
CA LYS A 3 5.68 -9.52 -28.56
C LYS A 3 4.98 -9.12 -27.25
N LYS A 4 5.68 -8.39 -26.38
CA LYS A 4 5.03 -7.72 -25.23
C LYS A 4 4.09 -6.67 -25.81
N VAL A 5 2.80 -7.01 -25.90
CA VAL A 5 1.77 -6.15 -26.45
C VAL A 5 0.66 -5.99 -25.42
N ASN A 6 0.10 -4.79 -25.38
CA ASN A 6 -1.14 -4.54 -24.67
C ASN A 6 -2.29 -4.96 -25.58
N GLY A 7 -3.32 -5.57 -25.01
CA GLY A 7 -4.55 -5.94 -25.71
C GLY A 7 -5.76 -5.36 -25.00
N ILE A 8 -6.68 -4.78 -25.76
CA ILE A 8 -7.99 -4.38 -25.28
C ILE A 8 -8.98 -5.42 -25.83
N LEU A 9 -9.72 -6.07 -24.94
CA LEU A 9 -10.68 -7.11 -25.28
C LEU A 9 -12.06 -6.65 -24.84
N GLU A 10 -12.97 -6.54 -25.80
CA GLU A 10 -14.38 -6.24 -25.55
C GLU A 10 -15.21 -7.51 -25.72
N SER A 11 -16.10 -7.77 -24.77
CA SER A 11 -17.05 -8.88 -24.82
C SER A 11 -18.37 -8.43 -24.19
N PRO A 12 -19.54 -8.82 -24.73
CA PRO A 12 -20.83 -8.50 -24.13
C PRO A 12 -20.96 -9.04 -22.70
N THR A 13 -21.75 -8.38 -21.88
CA THR A 13 -22.05 -8.84 -20.52
C THR A 13 -22.78 -10.20 -20.54
N GLY A 14 -22.55 -11.04 -19.52
CA GLY A 14 -23.20 -12.35 -19.40
C GLY A 14 -22.61 -13.48 -20.27
N THR A 15 -21.52 -13.22 -21.00
CA THR A 15 -20.87 -14.21 -21.89
C THR A 15 -19.81 -15.09 -21.20
N GLY A 16 -19.70 -15.03 -19.87
CA GLY A 16 -18.66 -15.77 -19.14
C GLY A 16 -17.25 -15.24 -19.37
N LYS A 17 -17.11 -13.93 -19.65
CA LYS A 17 -15.84 -13.24 -19.92
C LYS A 17 -14.77 -13.56 -18.87
N THR A 18 -15.13 -13.43 -17.59
CA THR A 18 -14.24 -13.69 -16.44
C THR A 18 -13.69 -15.12 -16.46
N LEU A 19 -14.57 -16.13 -16.54
CA LEU A 19 -14.18 -17.54 -16.62
C LEU A 19 -13.32 -17.83 -17.87
N CYS A 20 -13.68 -17.30 -19.03
CA CYS A 20 -12.91 -17.47 -20.27
C CYS A 20 -11.50 -16.88 -20.13
N LEU A 21 -11.40 -15.68 -19.55
CA LEU A 21 -10.15 -14.97 -19.32
C LEU A 21 -9.26 -15.70 -18.30
N LEU A 22 -9.84 -16.19 -17.20
CA LEU A 22 -9.12 -17.00 -16.22
C LEU A 22 -8.61 -18.31 -16.84
N CYS A 23 -9.48 -19.08 -17.47
CA CYS A 23 -9.14 -20.39 -18.03
C CYS A 23 -8.08 -20.27 -19.13
N SER A 24 -8.20 -19.30 -20.04
CA SER A 24 -7.23 -19.07 -21.10
C SER A 24 -5.86 -18.65 -20.55
N THR A 25 -5.84 -17.76 -19.55
CA THR A 25 -4.59 -17.29 -18.92
C THR A 25 -3.91 -18.42 -18.13
N LEU A 26 -4.67 -19.21 -17.37
CA LEU A 26 -4.14 -20.33 -16.60
C LEU A 26 -3.63 -21.45 -17.50
N ALA A 27 -4.38 -21.81 -18.55
CA ALA A 27 -3.95 -22.78 -19.56
C ALA A 27 -2.64 -22.34 -20.23
N TRP A 28 -2.56 -21.06 -20.63
CA TRP A 28 -1.34 -20.50 -21.20
C TRP A 28 -0.16 -20.59 -20.24
N ARG A 29 -0.36 -20.24 -18.96
CA ARG A 29 0.69 -20.28 -17.94
C ARG A 29 1.18 -21.70 -17.68
N GLU A 30 0.28 -22.67 -17.62
CA GLU A 30 0.63 -24.09 -17.47
C GLU A 30 1.43 -24.60 -18.67
N HIS A 31 0.97 -24.31 -19.89
CA HIS A 31 1.71 -24.62 -21.12
C HIS A 31 3.11 -23.98 -21.16
N PHE A 32 3.22 -22.73 -20.68
CA PHE A 32 4.49 -22.02 -20.61
C PHE A 32 5.44 -22.66 -19.57
N LYS A 33 4.93 -23.05 -18.41
CA LYS A 33 5.67 -23.78 -17.37
C LYS A 33 6.21 -25.12 -17.89
N ASP A 34 5.40 -25.86 -18.64
CA ASP A 34 5.82 -27.13 -19.26
C ASP A 34 6.94 -26.90 -20.28
N THR A 35 6.83 -25.84 -21.08
CA THR A 35 7.85 -25.46 -22.07
C THR A 35 9.19 -25.10 -21.40
N ILE A 36 9.16 -24.34 -20.29
CA ILE A 36 10.38 -24.05 -19.50
C ILE A 36 10.96 -25.33 -18.90
N SER A 37 10.11 -26.20 -18.36
CA SER A 37 10.54 -27.44 -17.72
C SER A 37 11.22 -28.38 -18.73
N ALA A 38 10.60 -28.55 -19.91
CA ALA A 38 11.17 -29.30 -21.02
C ALA A 38 12.53 -28.72 -21.47
N ARG A 39 12.65 -27.38 -21.55
CA ARG A 39 13.92 -26.71 -21.88
C ARG A 39 15.02 -26.99 -20.85
N LYS A 40 14.70 -26.89 -19.56
CA LYS A 40 15.67 -27.15 -18.46
C LYS A 40 16.15 -28.60 -18.48
N ILE A 41 15.27 -29.55 -18.83
CA ILE A 41 15.63 -30.97 -18.98
C ILE A 41 16.52 -31.18 -20.20
N ALA A 42 16.15 -30.65 -21.37
CA ALA A 42 16.95 -30.76 -22.60
C ALA A 42 18.36 -30.16 -22.45
N GLN A 43 18.49 -29.02 -21.76
CA GLN A 43 19.78 -28.41 -21.44
C GLN A 43 20.66 -29.29 -20.53
N ARG A 44 20.06 -30.00 -19.56
CA ARG A 44 20.79 -30.95 -18.70
C ARG A 44 21.18 -32.24 -19.43
N MET A 45 20.53 -32.56 -20.53
CA MET A 45 20.77 -33.77 -21.34
C MET A 45 21.61 -33.49 -22.60
N ASN A 46 22.51 -32.50 -22.57
CA ASN A 46 23.38 -32.13 -23.70
C ASN A 46 22.65 -31.79 -25.01
N GLY A 47 21.48 -31.16 -24.95
CA GLY A 47 20.83 -30.59 -26.13
C GLY A 47 20.03 -31.59 -26.97
N VAL A 48 19.64 -32.74 -26.41
CA VAL A 48 18.64 -33.61 -27.04
C VAL A 48 17.28 -32.88 -27.00
N GLU A 49 16.78 -32.47 -28.17
CA GLU A 49 15.44 -31.92 -28.32
C GLU A 49 14.40 -33.01 -28.05
N LEU A 50 13.76 -32.93 -26.88
CA LEU A 50 12.73 -33.88 -26.47
C LEU A 50 11.39 -33.69 -27.21
N PHE A 51 11.17 -32.53 -27.84
CA PHE A 51 9.90 -32.17 -28.48
C PHE A 51 10.12 -31.37 -29.79
N PRO A 52 10.46 -32.03 -30.91
CA PRO A 52 10.78 -31.36 -32.18
C PRO A 52 9.58 -30.61 -32.82
N ASP A 53 8.34 -31.02 -32.54
CA ASP A 53 7.13 -30.43 -33.16
C ASP A 53 6.49 -29.29 -32.35
N ARG A 54 7.12 -28.85 -31.25
CA ARG A 54 6.58 -27.76 -30.41
C ARG A 54 7.41 -26.48 -30.59
N PRO A 55 6.91 -25.47 -31.34
CA PRO A 55 7.63 -24.20 -31.46
C PRO A 55 7.77 -23.56 -30.08
N MET A 56 9.01 -23.46 -29.61
CA MET A 56 9.32 -22.92 -28.29
C MET A 56 8.92 -21.45 -28.21
N SER A 57 7.93 -21.13 -27.38
CA SER A 57 7.53 -19.74 -27.13
C SER A 57 8.61 -19.04 -26.29
N SER A 58 9.43 -18.21 -26.93
CA SER A 58 10.29 -17.25 -26.22
C SER A 58 9.43 -16.10 -25.70
N TRP A 59 9.34 -15.98 -24.38
CA TRP A 59 8.80 -14.81 -23.70
C TRP A 59 9.96 -13.92 -23.28
N GLY A 60 10.03 -12.72 -23.87
CA GLY A 60 11.14 -11.77 -23.74
C GLY A 60 12.08 -11.78 -24.96
N ASN A 61 12.03 -10.71 -25.76
CA ASN A 61 13.14 -10.34 -26.64
C ASN A 61 13.99 -9.28 -25.91
N ALA A 62 15.31 -9.36 -26.14
CA ALA A 62 16.34 -8.45 -25.67
C ALA A 62 15.86 -7.00 -25.69
N ALA A 63 15.83 -6.37 -24.52
CA ALA A 63 15.85 -4.91 -24.47
C ALA A 63 17.18 -4.49 -25.10
N VAL A 64 17.09 -3.63 -26.10
CA VAL A 64 18.22 -2.93 -26.71
C VAL A 64 18.71 -1.87 -25.72
N ASP A 65 19.40 -2.30 -24.67
CA ASP A 65 20.28 -1.48 -23.86
C ASP A 65 21.21 -2.42 -23.08
N ALA A 66 22.49 -2.43 -23.50
CA ALA A 66 23.64 -3.09 -22.88
C ALA A 66 23.50 -4.59 -22.52
N ASP A 67 24.10 -5.44 -23.36
CA ASP A 67 24.71 -6.75 -23.05
C ASP A 67 24.23 -7.47 -21.77
N ILE A 68 23.08 -8.15 -21.86
CA ILE A 68 22.78 -9.52 -21.38
C ILE A 68 21.32 -9.83 -21.80
N PRO A 69 21.05 -10.85 -22.62
CA PRO A 69 19.68 -11.25 -22.93
C PRO A 69 19.00 -11.80 -21.66
N ALA A 70 18.16 -10.99 -21.02
CA ALA A 70 17.33 -11.43 -19.91
C ALA A 70 16.21 -12.36 -20.45
N TYR A 71 16.55 -13.63 -20.68
CA TYR A 71 15.57 -14.70 -20.79
C TYR A 71 14.88 -14.80 -19.43
N TYR A 72 13.56 -14.59 -19.37
CA TYR A 72 12.81 -14.93 -18.17
C TYR A 72 12.84 -16.46 -18.02
N THR A 73 13.69 -16.97 -17.14
CA THR A 73 13.76 -18.40 -16.76
C THR A 73 12.65 -18.79 -15.79
N ASP A 74 11.86 -17.80 -15.36
CA ASP A 74 10.87 -17.88 -14.31
C ASP A 74 9.47 -17.89 -14.91
N ILE A 75 8.59 -18.64 -14.25
CA ILE A 75 7.20 -18.79 -14.66
C ILE A 75 6.48 -17.46 -14.39
N PRO A 76 5.81 -16.84 -15.39
CA PRO A 76 5.17 -15.55 -15.23
C PRO A 76 4.13 -15.58 -14.11
N LYS A 77 4.09 -14.51 -13.31
CA LYS A 77 2.99 -14.28 -12.35
C LYS A 77 1.82 -13.64 -13.09
N ILE A 78 0.61 -13.88 -12.59
CA ILE A 78 -0.61 -13.22 -13.08
C ILE A 78 -1.08 -12.26 -12.00
N ILE A 79 -1.34 -11.01 -12.37
CA ILE A 79 -2.06 -10.06 -11.53
C ILE A 79 -3.44 -9.89 -12.14
N TYR A 80 -4.48 -10.27 -11.39
CA TYR A 80 -5.87 -10.02 -11.75
C TYR A 80 -6.38 -8.88 -10.89
N ALA A 81 -6.64 -7.75 -11.52
CA ALA A 81 -7.16 -6.59 -10.84
C ALA A 81 -8.60 -6.28 -11.27
N SER A 82 -9.42 -5.86 -10.31
CA SER A 82 -10.81 -5.46 -10.52
C SER A 82 -11.13 -4.20 -9.72
N ARG A 83 -12.28 -3.57 -9.98
CA ARG A 83 -12.69 -2.37 -9.26
C ARG A 83 -12.98 -2.64 -7.78
N THR A 84 -13.74 -3.69 -7.47
CA THR A 84 -14.22 -3.96 -6.10
C THR A 84 -13.82 -5.35 -5.60
N HIS A 85 -13.77 -5.49 -4.29
CA HIS A 85 -13.56 -6.79 -3.64
C HIS A 85 -14.69 -7.79 -3.93
N SER A 86 -15.94 -7.33 -4.04
CA SER A 86 -17.07 -8.20 -4.40
C SER A 86 -16.90 -8.84 -5.79
N GLN A 87 -16.36 -8.09 -6.77
CA GLN A 87 -16.02 -8.65 -8.08
C GLN A 87 -14.91 -9.69 -7.97
N LEU A 88 -13.86 -9.42 -7.19
CA LEU A 88 -12.79 -10.40 -6.96
C LEU A 88 -13.33 -11.68 -6.29
N THR A 89 -14.22 -11.57 -5.30
CA THR A 89 -14.87 -12.72 -4.67
C THR A 89 -15.67 -13.54 -5.69
N GLN A 90 -16.38 -12.89 -6.60
CA GLN A 90 -17.07 -13.58 -7.70
C GLN A 90 -16.08 -14.34 -8.61
N VAL A 91 -14.99 -13.68 -9.02
CA VAL A 91 -13.94 -14.27 -9.87
C VAL A 91 -13.30 -15.49 -9.20
N ILE A 92 -13.05 -15.42 -7.89
CA ILE A 92 -12.50 -16.52 -7.11
C ILE A 92 -13.51 -17.67 -6.97
N SER A 93 -14.79 -17.37 -6.80
CA SER A 93 -15.86 -18.37 -6.79
C SER A 93 -15.94 -19.11 -8.14
N GLU A 94 -15.84 -18.39 -9.26
CA GLU A 94 -15.74 -18.99 -10.58
C GLU A 94 -14.49 -19.87 -10.73
N LEU A 95 -13.33 -19.42 -10.23
CA LEU A 95 -12.10 -20.19 -10.22
C LEU A 95 -12.24 -21.51 -9.43
N LYS A 96 -12.90 -21.49 -8.26
CA LYS A 96 -13.18 -22.67 -7.43
C LYS A 96 -13.96 -23.75 -8.21
N ASN A 97 -14.79 -23.35 -9.18
CA ASN A 97 -15.57 -24.26 -10.03
C ASN A 97 -14.81 -24.84 -11.23
N THR A 98 -13.54 -24.46 -11.43
CA THR A 98 -12.71 -24.99 -12.52
C THR A 98 -11.89 -26.21 -12.09
N VAL A 99 -11.18 -26.85 -13.03
CA VAL A 99 -10.18 -27.89 -12.74
C VAL A 99 -8.84 -27.32 -12.28
N TYR A 100 -8.59 -26.03 -12.53
CA TYR A 100 -7.31 -25.40 -12.21
C TYR A 100 -7.16 -25.22 -10.69
N ARG A 101 -5.97 -25.52 -10.18
CA ARG A 101 -5.60 -25.33 -8.77
C ARG A 101 -4.32 -24.48 -8.66
N PRO A 102 -4.33 -23.23 -9.16
CA PRO A 102 -3.19 -22.35 -9.00
C PRO A 102 -3.03 -21.93 -7.54
N LYS A 103 -1.80 -21.62 -7.12
CA LYS A 103 -1.57 -20.93 -5.85
C LYS A 103 -2.06 -19.50 -5.98
N ILE A 104 -3.03 -19.10 -5.16
CA ILE A 104 -3.61 -17.76 -5.24
C ILE A 104 -3.25 -16.90 -4.04
N CYS A 105 -3.30 -15.59 -4.22
CA CYS A 105 -3.22 -14.62 -3.14
C CYS A 105 -4.24 -13.51 -3.39
N VAL A 106 -4.96 -13.09 -2.34
CA VAL A 106 -5.87 -11.95 -2.40
C VAL A 106 -5.33 -10.84 -1.50
N LEU A 107 -5.05 -9.68 -2.09
CA LEU A 107 -4.66 -8.49 -1.34
C LEU A 107 -5.90 -7.65 -1.03
N GLY A 108 -5.97 -7.14 0.20
CA GLY A 108 -7.04 -6.28 0.67
C GLY A 108 -6.59 -5.36 1.80
N SER A 109 -7.49 -4.45 2.20
CA SER A 109 -7.20 -3.47 3.23
C SER A 109 -7.19 -4.09 4.64
N ARG A 110 -6.61 -3.37 5.60
CA ARG A 110 -6.68 -3.78 7.02
C ARG A 110 -8.11 -3.75 7.54
N GLU A 111 -8.93 -2.82 7.07
CA GLU A 111 -10.34 -2.71 7.43
C GLU A 111 -11.10 -4.03 7.19
N GLN A 112 -10.80 -4.71 6.07
CA GLN A 112 -11.45 -5.95 5.70
C GLN A 112 -10.79 -7.20 6.31
N LEU A 113 -9.46 -7.22 6.42
CA LEU A 113 -8.69 -8.41 6.81
C LEU A 113 -8.29 -8.45 8.30
N CYS A 114 -8.41 -7.35 9.04
CA CYS A 114 -8.02 -7.33 10.45
C CYS A 114 -9.03 -8.10 11.32
N ILE A 115 -8.49 -9.00 12.15
CA ILE A 115 -9.26 -9.78 13.15
C ILE A 115 -8.90 -9.41 14.59
N ASN A 116 -7.96 -8.49 14.80
CA ASN A 116 -7.62 -8.02 16.13
C ASN A 116 -8.74 -7.08 16.63
N PRO A 117 -9.44 -7.40 17.73
CA PRO A 117 -10.62 -6.66 18.17
C PRO A 117 -10.31 -5.20 18.56
N GLU A 118 -9.13 -4.93 19.11
CA GLU A 118 -8.74 -3.57 19.52
C GLU A 118 -8.48 -2.66 18.33
N VAL A 119 -7.88 -3.22 17.27
CA VAL A 119 -7.62 -2.51 16.01
C VAL A 119 -8.92 -2.38 15.21
N LYS A 120 -9.69 -3.46 15.06
CA LYS A 120 -10.91 -3.50 14.25
C LYS A 120 -12.01 -2.57 14.77
N ARG A 121 -12.02 -2.26 16.07
CA ARG A 121 -13.00 -1.36 16.68
C ARG A 121 -12.81 0.11 16.29
N GLN A 122 -11.62 0.50 15.82
CA GLN A 122 -11.35 1.91 15.49
C GLN A 122 -12.14 2.33 14.25
N GLU A 123 -12.80 3.49 14.31
CA GLU A 123 -13.62 4.01 13.22
C GLU A 123 -12.79 4.62 12.09
N SER A 124 -11.64 5.22 12.42
CA SER A 124 -10.73 5.83 11.44
C SER A 124 -9.72 4.83 10.90
N ASN A 125 -9.65 4.72 9.57
CA ASN A 125 -8.67 3.88 8.86
C ASN A 125 -7.22 4.24 9.21
N HIS A 126 -6.92 5.52 9.46
CA HIS A 126 -5.59 5.97 9.87
C HIS A 126 -5.21 5.40 11.25
N VAL A 127 -6.13 5.50 12.22
CA VAL A 127 -5.93 4.97 13.58
C VAL A 127 -5.77 3.45 13.55
N GLN A 128 -6.57 2.75 12.72
CA GLN A 128 -6.41 1.30 12.51
C GLN A 128 -5.00 0.95 12.01
N ILE A 129 -4.51 1.65 10.98
CA ILE A 129 -3.19 1.40 10.39
C ILE A 129 -2.09 1.65 11.43
N TYR A 130 -2.15 2.79 12.13
CA TYR A 130 -1.17 3.15 13.15
C TYR A 130 -1.13 2.12 14.28
N MET A 131 -2.28 1.82 14.89
CA MET A 131 -2.36 0.88 16.01
C MET A 131 -1.89 -0.51 15.60
N CYS A 132 -2.21 -0.93 14.38
CA CYS A 132 -1.69 -2.17 13.79
C CYS A 132 -0.16 -2.16 13.70
N ARG A 133 0.44 -1.11 13.14
CA ARG A 133 1.91 -0.97 13.05
C ARG A 133 2.57 -0.98 14.42
N MET A 134 2.04 -0.21 15.38
CA MET A 134 2.56 -0.16 16.75
C MET A 134 2.55 -1.53 17.43
N LYS A 135 1.42 -2.25 17.36
CA LYS A 135 1.32 -3.60 17.95
C LYS A 135 2.23 -4.62 17.27
N VAL A 136 2.45 -4.47 15.96
CA VAL A 136 3.39 -5.31 15.21
C VAL A 136 4.83 -5.04 15.62
N MET A 137 5.23 -3.76 15.69
CA MET A 137 6.58 -3.36 16.11
C MET A 137 6.89 -3.77 17.54
N ALA A 138 5.93 -3.58 18.46
CA ALA A 138 6.04 -4.00 19.85
C ALA A 138 5.86 -5.53 20.04
N ARG A 139 5.60 -6.28 18.96
CA ARG A 139 5.28 -7.73 18.97
C ARG A 139 4.14 -8.11 19.93
N THR A 140 3.21 -7.20 20.19
CA THR A 140 2.04 -7.43 21.06
C THR A 140 0.83 -7.96 20.31
N CYS A 141 0.84 -7.94 18.97
CA CYS A 141 -0.22 -8.55 18.16
C CYS A 141 -0.03 -10.08 18.06
N HIS A 142 -0.76 -10.84 18.88
CA HIS A 142 -0.74 -12.31 18.85
C HIS A 142 -0.99 -12.90 17.45
N PHE A 143 -1.95 -12.33 16.71
CA PHE A 143 -2.26 -12.82 15.35
C PHE A 143 -1.09 -12.63 14.38
N TYR A 144 -0.34 -11.53 14.48
CA TYR A 144 0.80 -11.28 13.60
C TYR A 144 1.97 -12.21 13.91
N ASN A 145 2.24 -12.43 15.21
CA ASN A 145 3.36 -13.26 15.65
C ASN A 145 3.27 -14.71 15.12
N ASN A 146 2.06 -15.21 14.88
CA ASN A 146 1.84 -16.56 14.36
C ASN A 146 1.93 -16.66 12.82
N VAL A 147 2.03 -15.54 12.09
CA VAL A 147 1.96 -15.55 10.61
C VAL A 147 3.11 -16.31 9.98
N GLU A 148 4.33 -16.15 10.50
CA GLU A 148 5.52 -16.78 9.93
C GLU A 148 5.38 -18.30 9.88
N GLU A 149 5.05 -18.91 11.02
CA GLU A 149 4.79 -20.35 11.14
C GLU A 149 3.67 -20.79 10.19
N LYS A 150 2.51 -20.13 10.26
CA LYS A 150 1.30 -20.54 9.52
C LYS A 150 1.42 -20.33 8.01
N SER A 151 2.23 -19.36 7.56
CA SER A 151 2.42 -19.12 6.12
C SER A 151 3.14 -20.23 5.37
N THR A 152 3.72 -21.21 6.10
CA THR A 152 4.38 -22.39 5.51
C THR A 152 3.47 -23.62 5.44
N GLU A 153 2.27 -23.57 6.03
CA GLU A 153 1.33 -24.69 6.04
C GLU A 153 0.75 -24.91 4.63
N LYS A 154 0.90 -26.14 4.11
CA LYS A 154 0.38 -26.51 2.78
C LYS A 154 -1.14 -26.32 2.65
N GLU A 155 -1.89 -26.55 3.73
CA GLU A 155 -3.35 -26.32 3.77
C GLU A 155 -3.69 -24.87 3.40
N LEU A 156 -2.87 -23.89 3.81
CA LEU A 156 -3.08 -22.48 3.52
C LEU A 156 -2.50 -22.06 2.15
N ILE A 157 -1.39 -22.67 1.73
CA ILE A 157 -0.74 -22.33 0.46
C ILE A 157 -1.53 -22.86 -0.75
N ASP A 158 -2.06 -24.08 -0.64
CA ASP A 158 -2.71 -24.77 -1.76
C ASP A 158 -4.23 -24.51 -1.81
N SER A 159 -4.79 -23.83 -0.80
CA SER A 159 -6.21 -23.48 -0.74
C SER A 159 -6.54 -22.21 -1.53
N ILE A 160 -7.64 -22.26 -2.28
CA ILE A 160 -8.19 -21.12 -3.00
C ILE A 160 -9.10 -20.34 -2.04
N MET A 161 -8.57 -19.26 -1.46
CA MET A 161 -9.25 -18.44 -0.46
C MET A 161 -9.59 -17.04 -1.01
N ASP A 162 -10.83 -16.60 -0.78
CA ASP A 162 -11.25 -15.21 -0.88
C ASP A 162 -11.00 -14.46 0.46
N ILE A 163 -11.48 -13.23 0.59
CA ILE A 163 -11.27 -12.41 1.79
C ILE A 163 -11.98 -13.01 3.00
N GLU A 164 -13.21 -13.48 2.81
CA GLU A 164 -14.02 -14.09 3.84
C GLU A 164 -13.38 -15.38 4.35
N ASP A 165 -12.88 -16.22 3.43
CA ASP A 165 -12.13 -17.44 3.76
C ASP A 165 -10.82 -17.12 4.50
N LEU A 166 -10.08 -16.09 4.08
CA LEU A 166 -8.86 -15.64 4.76
C LEU A 166 -9.15 -15.21 6.19
N VAL A 167 -10.24 -14.47 6.42
CA VAL A 167 -10.66 -14.06 7.78
C VAL A 167 -11.08 -15.27 8.61
N LYS A 168 -11.84 -16.20 8.03
CA LYS A 168 -12.26 -17.43 8.71
C LYS A 168 -11.06 -18.30 9.12
N ASN A 169 -10.11 -18.51 8.21
CA ASN A 169 -8.90 -19.27 8.47
C ASN A 169 -7.97 -18.53 9.44
N GLY A 170 -7.87 -17.20 9.36
CA GLY A 170 -7.11 -16.43 10.34
C GLY A 170 -7.65 -16.57 11.76
N ASN A 171 -8.97 -16.64 11.94
CA ASN A 171 -9.58 -16.92 13.23
C ASN A 171 -9.30 -18.36 13.70
N LYS A 172 -9.45 -19.36 12.81
CA LYS A 172 -9.19 -20.78 13.10
C LYS A 172 -7.73 -21.03 13.49
N HIS A 173 -6.77 -20.50 12.73
CA HIS A 173 -5.33 -20.72 12.92
C HIS A 173 -4.69 -19.65 13.83
N ARG A 174 -5.47 -18.69 14.35
CA ARG A 174 -5.00 -17.54 15.14
C ARG A 174 -3.85 -16.79 14.45
N ALA A 175 -3.97 -16.58 13.14
CA ALA A 175 -2.98 -15.90 12.32
C ALA A 175 -3.60 -14.67 11.64
N CYS A 176 -2.83 -13.59 11.50
CA CYS A 176 -3.32 -12.33 10.93
C CYS A 176 -3.56 -12.46 9.41
N PRO A 177 -4.82 -12.36 8.92
CA PRO A 177 -5.11 -12.53 7.49
C PRO A 177 -4.40 -11.51 6.60
N TYR A 178 -4.29 -10.26 7.06
CA TYR A 178 -3.63 -9.18 6.33
C TYR A 178 -2.15 -9.47 6.04
N TYR A 179 -1.40 -9.95 7.03
CA TYR A 179 0.02 -10.27 6.83
C TYR A 179 0.21 -11.67 6.21
N LEU A 180 -0.72 -12.60 6.48
CA LEU A 180 -0.73 -13.92 5.85
C LEU A 180 -0.84 -13.81 4.33
N SER A 181 -1.82 -13.05 3.81
CA SER A 181 -1.97 -12.88 2.36
C SER A 181 -0.72 -12.27 1.72
N ARG A 182 -0.08 -11.30 2.40
CA ARG A 182 1.19 -10.71 1.95
C ARG A 182 2.35 -11.71 1.91
N SER A 183 2.40 -12.67 2.85
CA SER A 183 3.39 -13.75 2.83
C SER A 183 3.14 -14.70 1.64
N LEU A 184 1.88 -15.11 1.45
CA LEU A 184 1.47 -16.01 0.36
C LEU A 184 1.72 -15.42 -1.03
N LYS A 185 1.69 -14.09 -1.18
CA LYS A 185 1.98 -13.36 -2.43
C LYS A 185 3.29 -13.80 -3.10
N GLN A 186 4.32 -14.18 -2.34
CA GLN A 186 5.61 -14.54 -2.91
C GLN A 186 5.55 -15.83 -3.73
N GLN A 187 4.76 -16.79 -3.28
CA GLN A 187 4.60 -18.11 -3.92
C GLN A 187 3.36 -18.19 -4.81
N ALA A 188 2.58 -17.12 -4.90
CA ALA A 188 1.34 -17.08 -5.68
C ALA A 188 1.64 -17.12 -7.19
N ASP A 189 0.85 -17.93 -7.87
CA ASP A 189 0.74 -18.00 -9.32
C ASP A 189 -0.12 -16.86 -9.86
N ILE A 190 -1.20 -16.54 -9.14
CA ILE A 190 -2.14 -15.46 -9.45
C ILE A 190 -2.40 -14.60 -8.20
N ILE A 191 -2.37 -13.29 -8.37
CA ILE A 191 -2.61 -12.31 -7.31
C ILE A 191 -3.86 -11.51 -7.67
N PHE A 192 -4.89 -11.61 -6.84
CA PHE A 192 -6.12 -10.81 -6.92
C PHE A 192 -5.96 -9.55 -6.08
N MET A 193 -6.23 -8.38 -6.65
CA MET A 193 -6.15 -7.10 -5.93
C MET A 193 -7.08 -6.05 -6.54
N PRO A 194 -7.46 -5.00 -5.80
CA PRO A 194 -8.19 -3.89 -6.43
C PRO A 194 -7.24 -3.02 -7.28
N TYR A 195 -7.81 -2.29 -8.24
CA TYR A 195 -7.05 -1.45 -9.17
C TYR A 195 -6.15 -0.42 -8.50
N ASN A 196 -6.61 0.19 -7.41
CA ASN A 196 -5.85 1.20 -6.70
C ASN A 196 -4.48 0.67 -6.24
N TYR A 197 -4.37 -0.61 -5.86
CA TYR A 197 -3.10 -1.18 -5.40
C TYR A 197 -2.06 -1.31 -6.52
N LEU A 198 -2.51 -1.35 -7.77
CA LEU A 198 -1.66 -1.44 -8.94
C LEU A 198 -1.35 -0.06 -9.53
N LEU A 199 -2.34 0.81 -9.63
CA LEU A 199 -2.23 2.10 -10.33
C LEU A 199 -1.58 3.17 -9.43
N ASP A 200 -1.98 3.25 -8.15
CA ASP A 200 -1.34 4.17 -7.21
C ASP A 200 0.11 3.72 -6.92
N SER A 201 1.04 4.65 -7.16
CA SER A 201 2.46 4.41 -6.96
C SER A 201 2.82 4.14 -5.50
N LYS A 202 2.13 4.79 -4.54
CA LYS A 202 2.36 4.62 -3.11
C LYS A 202 1.94 3.22 -2.67
N SER A 203 0.74 2.81 -3.04
CA SER A 203 0.20 1.48 -2.76
C SER A 203 1.05 0.38 -3.39
N ARG A 204 1.45 0.53 -4.65
CA ARG A 204 2.29 -0.45 -5.36
C ARG A 204 3.64 -0.67 -4.67
N ARG A 205 4.29 0.41 -4.20
CA ARG A 205 5.51 0.34 -3.38
C ARG A 205 5.24 -0.31 -2.04
N ALA A 206 4.18 0.09 -1.33
CA ALA A 206 3.82 -0.46 -0.03
C ALA A 206 3.54 -1.97 -0.06
N HIS A 207 3.03 -2.48 -1.19
CA HIS A 207 2.79 -3.89 -1.43
C HIS A 207 3.98 -4.63 -2.06
N ASN A 208 5.10 -3.97 -2.38
CA ASN A 208 6.27 -4.55 -3.04
C ASN A 208 5.89 -5.37 -4.29
N LEU A 209 5.07 -4.81 -5.18
CA LEU A 209 4.64 -5.47 -6.40
C LEU A 209 5.71 -5.31 -7.50
N ASP A 210 6.27 -6.43 -7.97
CA ASP A 210 7.14 -6.45 -9.14
C ASP A 210 6.34 -6.76 -10.39
N LEU A 211 6.35 -5.84 -11.35
CA LEU A 211 5.66 -5.98 -12.63
C LEU A 211 6.55 -6.61 -13.71
N LYS A 212 7.86 -6.74 -13.45
CA LYS A 212 8.75 -7.50 -14.33
C LYS A 212 8.27 -8.94 -14.34
N GLY A 213 8.26 -9.56 -15.51
CA GLY A 213 7.91 -10.97 -15.56
C GLY A 213 6.41 -11.28 -15.41
N THR A 214 5.53 -10.28 -15.39
CA THR A 214 4.13 -10.45 -14.95
C THR A 214 3.13 -10.14 -16.06
N VAL A 215 2.04 -10.93 -16.11
CA VAL A 215 0.84 -10.66 -16.92
C VAL A 215 -0.16 -9.92 -16.05
N VAL A 216 -0.60 -8.74 -16.49
CA VAL A 216 -1.58 -7.92 -15.78
C VAL A 216 -2.91 -7.98 -16.52
N ILE A 217 -3.96 -8.32 -15.79
CA ILE A 217 -5.35 -8.34 -16.27
C ILE A 217 -6.12 -7.27 -15.50
N LEU A 218 -6.69 -6.30 -16.23
CA LEU A 218 -7.62 -5.32 -15.69
C LEU A 218 -9.04 -5.69 -16.13
N ASP A 219 -9.86 -6.18 -15.22
CA ASP A 219 -11.24 -6.57 -15.52
C ASP A 219 -12.25 -5.52 -15.09
N GLU A 220 -13.18 -5.13 -15.97
CA GLU A 220 -14.01 -3.92 -15.83
C GLU A 220 -13.22 -2.59 -15.91
N ALA A 221 -12.27 -2.52 -16.86
CA ALA A 221 -11.33 -1.41 -17.01
C ALA A 221 -11.92 -0.06 -17.46
N HIS A 222 -13.24 0.04 -17.65
CA HIS A 222 -13.91 1.29 -18.03
C HIS A 222 -13.78 2.41 -16.98
N ASN A 223 -13.45 2.05 -15.72
CA ASN A 223 -13.26 3.02 -14.63
C ASN A 223 -11.81 3.38 -14.35
N VAL A 224 -10.86 2.91 -15.16
CA VAL A 224 -9.43 3.12 -14.91
C VAL A 224 -9.05 4.59 -14.99
N GLU A 225 -9.60 5.33 -15.96
CA GLU A 225 -9.35 6.77 -16.12
C GLU A 225 -9.77 7.56 -14.88
N LYS A 226 -11.05 7.44 -14.49
CA LYS A 226 -11.59 8.08 -13.30
C LYS A 226 -10.79 7.74 -12.04
N LEU A 227 -10.33 6.50 -11.90
CA LEU A 227 -9.51 6.10 -10.75
C LEU A 227 -8.12 6.77 -10.77
N CYS A 228 -7.51 6.93 -11.94
CA CYS A 228 -6.25 7.66 -12.08
C CYS A 228 -6.42 9.16 -11.77
N GLU A 229 -7.53 9.76 -12.19
CA GLU A 229 -7.90 11.14 -11.86
C GLU A 229 -8.08 11.30 -10.34
N GLU A 230 -8.89 10.44 -9.71
CA GLU A 230 -9.13 10.45 -8.26
C GLU A 230 -7.83 10.23 -7.46
N SER A 231 -6.94 9.34 -7.92
CA SER A 231 -5.67 9.04 -7.23
C SER A 231 -4.65 10.18 -7.33
N SER A 232 -4.80 11.07 -8.31
CA SER A 232 -3.90 12.21 -8.54
C SER A 232 -4.51 13.53 -8.07
N SER A 233 -5.75 13.51 -7.59
CA SER A 233 -6.48 14.67 -7.12
C SER A 233 -6.53 14.69 -5.60
N PHE A 234 -6.59 15.89 -5.03
CA PHE A 234 -6.83 16.08 -3.61
C PHE A 234 -7.66 17.35 -3.40
N ASP A 235 -8.44 17.35 -2.34
CA ASP A 235 -9.15 18.53 -1.87
C ASP A 235 -8.46 19.02 -0.59
N LEU A 236 -8.20 20.30 -0.44
CA LEU A 236 -7.68 20.87 0.82
C LEU A 236 -8.70 21.89 1.33
N THR A 237 -9.38 21.57 2.43
CA THR A 237 -10.39 22.45 3.01
C THR A 237 -9.81 23.28 4.17
N PRO A 238 -10.39 24.45 4.50
CA PRO A 238 -9.98 25.21 5.69
C PRO A 238 -10.08 24.38 6.97
N TYR A 239 -11.05 23.47 7.05
CA TYR A 239 -11.18 22.54 8.18
C TYR A 239 -9.99 21.59 8.31
N ASP A 240 -9.43 21.11 7.21
CA ASP A 240 -8.25 20.24 7.22
C ASP A 240 -7.02 20.98 7.76
N LEU A 241 -6.82 22.23 7.35
CA LEU A 241 -5.74 23.09 7.84
C LEU A 241 -5.90 23.42 9.33
N ALA A 242 -7.10 23.83 9.74
CA ALA A 242 -7.41 24.12 11.14
C ALA A 242 -7.18 22.88 12.03
N SER A 243 -7.67 21.71 11.62
CA SER A 243 -7.45 20.44 12.34
C SER A 243 -5.96 20.08 12.40
N ALA A 244 -5.18 20.35 11.36
CA ALA A 244 -3.73 20.14 11.38
C ALA A 244 -3.04 21.08 12.38
N MET A 245 -3.40 22.36 12.38
CA MET A 245 -2.86 23.36 13.29
C MET A 245 -3.18 23.06 14.75
N ASP A 246 -4.43 22.67 15.06
CA ASP A 246 -4.85 22.27 16.40
C ASP A 246 -4.03 21.08 16.91
N ALA A 247 -3.83 20.07 16.06
CA ALA A 247 -3.01 18.92 16.40
C ALA A 247 -1.55 19.31 16.70
N VAL A 248 -0.96 20.23 15.93
CA VAL A 248 0.40 20.74 16.17
C VAL A 248 0.45 21.57 17.46
N ASN A 249 -0.55 22.41 17.73
CA ASN A 249 -0.63 23.23 18.94
C ASN A 249 -0.62 22.38 20.20
N VAL A 250 -1.37 21.28 20.22
CA VAL A 250 -1.37 20.37 21.37
C VAL A 250 0.03 19.81 21.64
N VAL A 251 0.75 19.39 20.59
CA VAL A 251 2.13 18.89 20.77
C VAL A 251 3.06 20.00 21.27
N LEU A 252 2.94 21.22 20.75
CA LEU A 252 3.74 22.37 21.18
C LEU A 252 3.51 22.73 22.65
N GLU A 253 2.26 22.80 23.10
CA GLU A 253 1.92 23.11 24.49
C GLU A 253 2.47 22.07 25.47
N GLU A 254 2.51 20.80 25.06
CA GLU A 254 3.00 19.72 25.90
C GLU A 254 4.52 19.66 25.97
N GLN A 255 5.20 19.92 24.85
CA GLN A 255 6.65 20.11 24.87
C GLN A 255 7.02 21.28 25.80
N ALA A 256 6.27 22.39 25.77
CA ALA A 256 6.48 23.51 26.67
C ALA A 256 6.29 23.12 28.15
N LYS A 257 5.27 22.30 28.48
CA LYS A 257 5.06 21.78 29.84
C LYS A 257 6.20 20.88 30.31
N ILE A 258 6.74 20.02 29.43
CA ILE A 258 7.88 19.14 29.76
C ILE A 258 9.14 19.96 30.01
N VAL A 259 9.42 20.99 29.21
CA VAL A 259 10.57 21.88 29.41
C VAL A 259 10.47 22.60 30.75
N GLN A 260 9.31 23.16 31.09
CA GLN A 260 9.09 23.80 32.39
C GLN A 260 9.25 22.82 33.57
N GLN A 261 8.75 21.59 33.45
CA GLN A 261 8.92 20.57 34.50
C GLN A 261 10.37 20.09 34.63
N ASN A 262 11.13 20.03 33.54
CA ASN A 262 12.54 19.67 33.56
C ASN A 262 13.42 20.79 34.13
N GLU A 263 13.10 22.06 33.90
CA GLU A 263 13.75 23.20 34.55
C GLU A 263 13.51 23.19 36.07
N ILE A 264 12.29 22.87 36.51
CA ILE A 264 11.95 22.74 37.94
C ILE A 264 12.64 21.52 38.58
N ASN A 265 12.71 20.39 37.87
CA ASN A 265 13.36 19.16 38.37
C ASN A 265 14.89 19.24 38.35
N ALA A 266 15.49 20.03 37.45
CA ALA A 266 16.93 20.28 37.40
C ALA A 266 17.43 21.06 38.63
N GLU A 267 16.57 21.84 39.28
CA GLU A 267 16.88 22.49 40.56
C GLU A 267 16.73 21.54 41.78
N PHE A 268 16.06 20.38 41.63
CA PHE A 268 15.68 19.56 42.79
C PHE A 268 16.21 18.11 42.83
N ASN A 269 16.75 17.53 41.75
CA ASN A 269 17.24 16.14 41.78
C ASN A 269 18.63 15.97 41.14
N MET A 270 19.67 16.16 41.97
CA MET A 270 20.89 15.37 41.88
C MET A 270 20.59 14.04 42.59
N GLU A 271 20.57 12.94 41.84
CA GLU A 271 20.37 11.52 42.24
C GLU A 271 19.05 10.86 41.80
N MET A 272 19.23 9.63 41.28
CA MET A 272 18.23 8.60 40.93
C MET A 272 17.54 8.71 39.55
N ALA A 273 18.19 8.19 38.51
CA ALA A 273 17.53 7.81 37.25
C ALA A 273 17.78 6.32 36.94
N ASN A 274 16.93 5.46 37.49
CA ASN A 274 16.87 4.04 37.14
C ASN A 274 15.43 3.68 36.75
N SER A 275 15.06 3.92 35.48
CA SER A 275 13.92 3.30 34.78
C SER A 275 14.00 3.62 33.28
N GLY A 276 14.74 2.78 32.56
CA GLY A 276 15.12 2.95 31.15
C GLY A 276 14.04 2.68 30.09
N VAL A 277 12.84 3.25 30.21
CA VAL A 277 11.83 3.17 29.12
C VAL A 277 11.20 4.54 28.79
N LEU A 278 11.22 5.52 29.69
CA LEU A 278 10.72 6.88 29.42
C LEU A 278 11.77 7.86 28.89
N ILE A 279 13.06 7.55 29.07
CA ILE A 279 14.16 8.48 28.73
C ILE A 279 14.50 8.48 27.24
N ALA A 280 14.14 7.44 26.48
CA ALA A 280 14.53 7.33 25.08
C ALA A 280 13.68 8.16 24.09
N MET A 281 12.58 8.78 24.54
CA MET A 281 11.77 9.69 23.69
C MET A 281 12.06 11.17 23.93
N ASN A 282 12.79 11.53 24.99
CA ASN A 282 13.01 12.92 25.40
C ASN A 282 14.12 13.66 24.60
N HIS A 283 14.67 13.08 23.52
CA HIS A 283 15.74 13.73 22.76
C HIS A 283 15.58 13.67 21.22
N SER A 284 14.42 13.25 20.69
CA SER A 284 14.27 12.92 19.27
C SER A 284 13.13 13.65 18.52
N LEU A 285 12.81 14.90 18.88
CA LEU A 285 12.10 15.85 18.00
C LEU A 285 13.09 16.83 17.34
N THR A 286 14.31 16.36 17.07
CA THR A 286 15.49 17.21 16.79
C THR A 286 15.70 17.58 15.33
N PHE A 287 14.80 17.23 14.40
CA PHE A 287 15.08 17.45 12.98
C PHE A 287 14.22 18.53 12.28
N PHE A 288 13.24 19.10 12.98
CA PHE A 288 12.54 20.29 12.52
C PHE A 288 11.88 20.97 13.72
N PRO A 289 12.07 22.28 13.94
CA PRO A 289 11.35 22.96 15.01
C PRO A 289 9.85 22.83 14.76
N LEU A 290 9.10 22.24 15.68
CA LEU A 290 7.63 22.15 15.60
C LEU A 290 6.98 23.53 15.36
N GLY A 291 7.63 24.61 15.81
CA GLY A 291 7.23 25.98 15.51
C GLY A 291 7.31 26.33 14.02
N PHE A 292 8.26 25.77 13.28
CA PHE A 292 8.37 25.96 11.83
C PHE A 292 7.24 25.24 11.08
N LEU A 293 6.78 24.07 11.56
CA LEU A 293 5.62 23.41 10.96
C LEU A 293 4.34 24.25 11.12
N LYS A 294 4.12 24.82 12.31
CA LYS A 294 2.99 25.72 12.53
C LYS A 294 3.06 26.95 11.62
N GLU A 295 4.25 27.51 11.46
CA GLU A 295 4.48 28.64 10.55
C GLU A 295 4.17 28.26 9.09
N ILE A 296 4.61 27.10 8.60
CA ILE A 296 4.27 26.57 7.28
C ILE A 296 2.74 26.49 7.10
N LEU A 297 2.03 25.92 8.07
CA LEU A 297 0.57 25.76 8.00
C LEU A 297 -0.14 27.12 7.90
N LEU A 298 0.28 28.09 8.70
CA LEU A 298 -0.25 29.46 8.65
C LEU A 298 0.06 30.16 7.33
N GLN A 299 1.28 30.01 6.81
CA GLN A 299 1.65 30.57 5.51
C GLN A 299 0.85 29.92 4.38
N LEU A 300 0.59 28.62 4.45
CA LEU A 300 -0.24 27.91 3.48
C LEU A 300 -1.69 28.39 3.52
N GLU A 301 -2.26 28.56 4.71
CA GLU A 301 -3.61 29.14 4.88
C GLU A 301 -3.68 30.55 4.28
N ASN A 302 -2.73 31.42 4.62
CA ASN A 302 -2.67 32.78 4.08
C ASN A 302 -2.50 32.81 2.55
N ALA A 303 -1.67 31.93 1.99
CA ALA A 303 -1.45 31.84 0.54
C ALA A 303 -2.72 31.38 -0.20
N ILE A 304 -3.49 30.46 0.39
CA ILE A 304 -4.77 30.01 -0.16
C ILE A 304 -5.81 31.14 -0.08
N ASP A 305 -5.89 31.84 1.06
CA ASP A 305 -6.83 32.96 1.26
C ASP A 305 -6.52 34.16 0.37
N ALA A 306 -5.26 34.35 -0.04
CA ALA A 306 -4.85 35.40 -0.96
C ALA A 306 -5.32 35.15 -2.42
N VAL A 307 -5.83 33.96 -2.75
CA VAL A 307 -6.33 33.66 -4.09
C VAL A 307 -7.65 34.39 -4.35
N GLU A 308 -7.60 35.43 -5.18
CA GLU A 308 -8.79 36.22 -5.54
C GLU A 308 -9.82 35.37 -6.30
N LEU A 309 -11.01 35.21 -5.71
CA LEU A 309 -12.14 34.54 -6.33
C LEU A 309 -13.01 35.54 -7.11
N PRO A 310 -13.50 35.19 -8.31
CA PRO A 310 -14.40 36.05 -9.06
C PRO A 310 -15.77 36.18 -8.36
N LEU A 311 -16.36 37.38 -8.47
CA LEU A 311 -17.61 37.80 -7.79
C LEU A 311 -18.85 36.95 -8.11
N ASN A 312 -18.76 36.07 -9.10
CA ASN A 312 -19.86 35.25 -9.61
C ASN A 312 -19.99 33.88 -8.92
N ASN A 313 -19.33 33.68 -7.77
CA ASN A 313 -19.23 32.39 -7.07
C ASN A 313 -18.68 31.23 -7.93
N SER A 314 -18.01 31.53 -9.05
CA SER A 314 -17.30 30.50 -9.81
C SER A 314 -15.90 30.31 -9.23
N GLY A 315 -15.43 29.06 -9.19
CA GLY A 315 -14.07 28.76 -8.74
C GLY A 315 -13.01 29.29 -9.71
N VAL A 316 -11.76 29.38 -9.23
CA VAL A 316 -10.61 29.73 -10.07
C VAL A 316 -9.89 28.46 -10.49
N THR A 317 -9.61 28.34 -11.79
CA THR A 317 -8.76 27.27 -12.32
C THR A 317 -7.45 27.89 -12.80
N LYS A 318 -6.34 27.33 -12.33
CA LYS A 318 -4.98 27.72 -12.72
C LYS A 318 -4.28 26.58 -13.43
N GLU A 319 -3.19 26.88 -14.09
CA GLU A 319 -2.28 25.88 -14.66
C GLU A 319 -1.74 24.94 -13.57
N GLY A 320 -1.48 23.68 -13.93
CA GLY A 320 -1.03 22.67 -12.97
C GLY A 320 0.29 23.02 -12.28
N SER A 321 1.14 23.87 -12.85
CA SER A 321 2.37 24.34 -12.20
C SER A 321 2.13 25.26 -11.01
N TYR A 322 0.99 25.97 -10.98
CA TYR A 322 0.66 26.94 -9.94
C TYR A 322 0.62 26.32 -8.53
N ILE A 323 0.30 25.03 -8.43
CA ILE A 323 0.32 24.30 -7.15
C ILE A 323 1.70 24.34 -6.49
N PHE A 324 2.78 24.27 -7.28
CA PHE A 324 4.14 24.30 -6.76
C PHE A 324 4.53 25.70 -6.32
N ASP A 325 4.06 26.73 -7.02
CA ASP A 325 4.27 28.13 -6.65
C ASP A 325 3.54 28.44 -5.33
N LEU A 326 2.27 28.04 -5.23
CA LEU A 326 1.44 28.19 -4.02
C LEU A 326 2.08 27.48 -2.81
N PHE A 327 2.54 26.24 -2.98
CA PHE A 327 3.23 25.52 -1.91
C PHE A 327 4.60 26.12 -1.56
N ALA A 328 5.32 26.67 -2.53
CA ALA A 328 6.60 27.33 -2.29
C ALA A 328 6.45 28.60 -1.44
N GLU A 329 5.34 29.35 -1.56
CA GLU A 329 5.04 30.49 -0.67
C GLU A 329 5.01 30.07 0.81
N ALA A 330 4.52 28.86 1.08
CA ALA A 330 4.49 28.25 2.41
C ALA A 330 5.76 27.44 2.76
N GLN A 331 6.87 27.62 2.02
CA GLN A 331 8.12 26.86 2.20
C GLN A 331 8.00 25.34 1.98
N ILE A 332 6.94 24.87 1.32
CA ILE A 332 6.76 23.47 0.92
C ILE A 332 7.40 23.28 -0.46
N THR A 333 8.64 22.82 -0.48
CA THR A 333 9.45 22.67 -1.70
C THR A 333 10.01 21.25 -1.80
N PHE A 334 10.55 20.87 -2.97
CA PHE A 334 11.24 19.58 -3.12
C PHE A 334 12.42 19.40 -2.16
N GLN A 335 13.05 20.48 -1.69
CA GLN A 335 14.17 20.43 -0.75
C GLN A 335 13.69 20.22 0.70
N THR A 336 12.60 20.87 1.09
CA THR A 336 12.03 20.80 2.46
C THR A 336 11.09 19.60 2.65
N LYS A 337 10.59 19.01 1.56
CA LYS A 337 9.66 17.87 1.54
C LYS A 337 10.03 16.73 2.49
N SER A 338 11.27 16.24 2.44
CA SER A 338 11.67 15.08 3.26
C SER A 338 11.61 15.38 4.76
N SER A 339 12.18 16.51 5.19
CA SER A 339 12.16 16.92 6.60
C SER A 339 10.75 17.23 7.09
N LEU A 340 9.90 17.81 6.23
CA LEU A 340 8.50 18.08 6.54
C LEU A 340 7.70 16.78 6.77
N LEU A 341 7.86 15.79 5.90
CA LEU A 341 7.21 14.49 6.03
C LEU A 341 7.67 13.75 7.29
N GLU A 342 8.96 13.76 7.61
CA GLU A 342 9.50 13.17 8.84
C GLU A 342 8.89 13.84 10.09
N SER A 343 8.73 15.16 10.07
CA SER A 343 8.14 15.91 11.17
C SER A 343 6.66 15.60 11.37
N LEU A 344 5.90 15.52 10.28
CA LEU A 344 4.50 15.12 10.30
C LEU A 344 4.35 13.70 10.86
N GLU A 345 5.21 12.76 10.44
CA GLU A 345 5.20 11.38 10.94
C GLU A 345 5.50 11.31 12.45
N GLN A 346 6.47 12.07 12.94
CA GLN A 346 6.79 12.14 14.37
C GLN A 346 5.63 12.68 15.21
N ILE A 347 4.96 13.74 14.76
CA ILE A 347 3.79 14.31 15.44
C ILE A 347 2.64 13.32 15.46
N LEU A 348 2.34 12.69 14.33
CA LEU A 348 1.30 11.68 14.21
C LEU A 348 1.58 10.49 15.15
N GLN A 349 2.83 10.05 15.24
CA GLN A 349 3.25 8.99 16.15
C GLN A 349 3.09 9.39 17.62
N PHE A 350 3.51 10.61 17.98
CA PHE A 350 3.37 11.13 19.34
C PHE A 350 1.89 11.21 19.78
N LEU A 351 1.04 11.78 18.93
CA LEU A 351 -0.40 11.95 19.22
C LEU A 351 -1.11 10.60 19.32
N SER A 352 -0.78 9.66 18.44
CA SER A 352 -1.45 8.35 18.40
C SER A 352 -0.99 7.39 19.51
N GLY A 353 0.15 7.65 20.16
CA GLY A 353 0.63 6.88 21.32
C GLY A 353 -0.14 7.14 22.62
N ARG A 354 -1.09 8.08 22.63
CA ARG A 354 -1.77 8.52 23.84
C ARG A 354 -3.13 7.86 24.04
N THR A 355 -3.38 7.44 25.27
CA THR A 355 -4.68 6.97 25.73
C THR A 355 -5.45 8.13 26.37
N GLY A 356 -6.60 8.52 25.81
CA GLY A 356 -7.60 9.34 26.52
C GLY A 356 -7.93 10.72 25.95
N ILE A 357 -7.10 11.30 25.07
CA ILE A 357 -7.43 12.55 24.37
C ILE A 357 -7.66 12.22 22.89
N PHE A 358 -8.90 12.32 22.44
CA PHE A 358 -9.22 12.19 21.02
C PHE A 358 -8.88 13.51 20.33
N ILE A 359 -7.72 13.58 19.69
CA ILE A 359 -7.31 14.73 18.88
C ILE A 359 -7.58 14.37 17.43
N ASN A 360 -8.30 15.23 16.72
CA ASN A 360 -8.50 15.02 15.30
C ASN A 360 -7.18 15.26 14.54
N THR A 361 -6.61 14.18 14.02
CA THR A 361 -5.37 14.19 13.24
C THR A 361 -5.60 14.07 11.73
N SER A 362 -6.86 14.13 11.28
CA SER A 362 -7.22 13.98 9.86
C SER A 362 -6.50 14.99 8.98
N GLY A 363 -6.39 16.24 9.42
CA GLY A 363 -5.69 17.31 8.71
C GLY A 363 -4.21 17.00 8.48
N LEU A 364 -3.50 16.55 9.52
CA LEU A 364 -2.07 16.19 9.41
C LEU A 364 -1.83 15.01 8.48
N HIS A 365 -2.68 13.99 8.55
CA HIS A 365 -2.61 12.85 7.62
C HIS A 365 -2.81 13.30 6.18
N LYS A 366 -3.84 14.12 5.94
CA LYS A 366 -4.15 14.64 4.60
C LYS A 366 -3.02 15.48 4.03
N LEU A 367 -2.42 16.35 4.85
CA LEU A 367 -1.28 17.15 4.43
C LEU A 367 -0.05 16.29 4.10
N SER A 368 0.23 15.28 4.93
CA SER A 368 1.28 14.29 4.66
C SER A 368 1.06 13.58 3.33
N ASP A 369 -0.19 13.21 3.02
CA ASP A 369 -0.55 12.54 1.77
C ASP A 369 -0.41 13.46 0.54
N ILE A 370 -0.71 14.76 0.67
CA ILE A 370 -0.56 15.76 -0.40
C ILE A 370 0.92 16.02 -0.72
N ILE A 371 1.76 16.12 0.30
CA ILE A 371 3.19 16.45 0.13
C ILE A 371 4.00 15.28 -0.46
N GLN A 372 3.62 14.04 -0.12
CA GLN A 372 4.33 12.82 -0.53
C GLN A 372 4.13 12.50 -2.01
#